data_AF-A0A0F3IK86-F1
#
_entry.id   AF-A0A0F3IK86-F1
#
_cell.length_a   1.000
_cell.length_b   1.000
_cell.length_c   1.000
_cell.angle_alpha   90.00
_cell.angle_beta   90.00
_cell.angle_gamma   90.00
#
_symmetry.space_group_name_H-M   'P 1'
#
loop_
_entity.id
_entity.type
_entity.pdbx_description
1 polymer ?
#
loop_
_entity_poly.entity_id
_entity_poly.type
_entity_poly.pdbx_seq_one_letter_code
_entity_poly.pdbx_strand_id
1 'polypeptide(L)'
;MHPAINTDSITQFHRYIAEQKPLLRKRYEQLLAQDLSQQQWDGCFGRNSLAVLGEAYDEALAFIKTLVFDSRTVPINQGLSELTKALLVAFDGFVDEFLLFAVDKHRTSCALSNFPDEHKPDTVYLNAVRRDIAGLWQNFALNVNAYILEHV
;
A
#
# COMPACT_ATOMS: atom_id res chain seq x y z
N MET A 1 21.26 23.38 -12.38
CA MET A 1 20.49 22.63 -13.38
C MET A 1 20.20 21.25 -12.78
N HIS A 2 19.23 21.15 -11.86
CA HIS A 2 18.95 19.93 -11.08
C HIS A 2 17.47 19.45 -11.01
N PRO A 3 16.43 20.10 -11.58
CA PRO A 3 15.05 19.57 -11.48
C PRO A 3 14.79 18.28 -12.29
N ALA A 4 15.66 17.96 -13.26
CA ALA A 4 15.53 16.74 -14.08
C ALA A 4 15.71 15.46 -13.24
N ILE A 5 16.68 15.42 -12.31
CA ILE A 5 16.97 14.18 -11.55
C ILE A 5 15.82 13.77 -10.63
N ASN A 6 15.19 14.74 -9.97
CA ASN A 6 14.02 14.48 -9.12
C ASN A 6 12.84 13.97 -9.95
N THR A 7 12.62 14.57 -11.13
CA THR A 7 11.55 14.17 -12.04
C THR A 7 11.76 12.74 -12.56
N ASP A 8 13.00 12.39 -12.88
CA ASP A 8 13.36 11.05 -13.34
C ASP A 8 13.14 10.01 -12.23
N SER A 9 13.59 10.29 -11.00
CA SER A 9 13.39 9.41 -9.85
C SER A 9 11.90 9.25 -9.49
N ILE A 10 11.11 10.32 -9.50
CA ILE A 10 9.66 10.25 -9.29
C ILE A 10 9.01 9.39 -10.38
N THR A 11 9.37 9.59 -11.66
CA THR A 11 8.84 8.82 -12.79
C THR A 11 9.20 7.34 -12.66
N GLN A 12 10.44 7.03 -12.25
CA GLN A 12 10.88 5.66 -12.00
C GLN A 12 10.10 5.02 -10.86
N PHE A 13 9.87 5.73 -9.76
CA PHE A 13 9.06 5.24 -8.64
C PHE A 13 7.60 4.98 -9.03
N HIS A 14 6.97 5.91 -9.74
CA HIS A 14 5.58 5.78 -10.19
C HIS A 14 5.39 4.55 -11.07
N ARG A 15 6.31 4.32 -12.01
CA ARG A 15 6.32 3.12 -12.84
C ARG A 15 6.49 1.85 -12.01
N TYR A 16 7.45 1.83 -11.08
CA TYR A 16 7.65 0.70 -10.18
C TYR A 16 6.35 0.36 -9.41
N ILE A 17 5.68 1.36 -8.81
CA ILE A 17 4.41 1.14 -8.11
C ILE A 17 3.33 0.62 -9.06
N ALA A 18 3.20 1.18 -10.27
CA ALA A 18 2.23 0.72 -11.26
C ALA A 18 2.44 -0.76 -11.63
N GLU A 19 3.69 -1.21 -11.74
CA GLU A 19 4.07 -2.62 -11.98
C GLU A 19 3.79 -3.52 -10.76
N GLN A 20 3.87 -2.99 -9.54
CA GLN A 20 3.54 -3.75 -8.32
C GLN A 20 2.04 -3.98 -8.14
N LYS A 21 1.16 -3.03 -8.50
CA LYS A 21 -0.30 -3.12 -8.21
C LYS A 21 -0.96 -4.46 -8.62
N PRO A 22 -0.71 -5.02 -9.83
CA PRO A 22 -1.23 -6.34 -10.20
C PRO A 22 -0.65 -7.49 -9.36
N LEU A 23 0.62 -7.38 -8.96
CA LEU A 23 1.30 -8.41 -8.15
C LEU A 23 0.73 -8.46 -6.73
N LEU A 24 0.39 -7.30 -6.16
CA LEU A 24 -0.24 -7.23 -4.83
C LEU A 24 -1.59 -7.95 -4.79
N ARG A 25 -2.40 -7.81 -5.86
CA ARG A 25 -3.67 -8.56 -5.98
C ARG A 25 -3.43 -10.07 -6.01
N LYS A 26 -2.41 -10.52 -6.76
CA LYS A 26 -2.02 -11.93 -6.81
C LYS A 26 -1.52 -12.45 -5.46
N ARG A 27 -0.71 -11.66 -4.73
CA ARG A 27 -0.25 -12.00 -3.37
C ARG A 27 -1.45 -12.18 -2.42
N TYR A 28 -2.44 -11.29 -2.49
CA TYR A 28 -3.67 -11.43 -1.70
C TYR A 28 -4.40 -12.74 -1.99
N GLU A 29 -4.59 -13.09 -3.27
CA GLU A 29 -5.23 -14.36 -3.65
C GLU A 29 -4.47 -15.58 -3.12
N GLN A 30 -3.14 -15.54 -3.14
CA GLN A 30 -2.28 -16.59 -2.61
C GLN A 30 -2.44 -16.75 -1.09
N LEU A 31 -2.42 -15.64 -0.35
CA LEU A 31 -2.63 -15.66 1.10
C LEU A 31 -4.04 -16.15 1.47
N LEU A 32 -5.07 -15.70 0.74
CA LEU A 32 -6.43 -16.17 0.95
C LEU A 32 -6.54 -17.68 0.70
N ALA A 33 -5.98 -18.18 -0.40
CA ALA A 33 -5.98 -19.62 -0.69
C ALA A 33 -5.23 -20.43 0.38
N GLN A 34 -4.10 -19.91 0.86
CA GLN A 34 -3.32 -20.51 1.93
C GLN A 34 -4.14 -20.58 3.23
N ASP A 35 -4.74 -19.48 3.66
CA ASP A 35 -5.57 -19.43 4.88
C ASP A 35 -6.74 -20.41 4.80
N LEU A 36 -7.44 -20.46 3.67
CA LEU A 36 -8.55 -21.38 3.46
C LEU A 36 -8.09 -22.84 3.51
N SER A 37 -6.92 -23.16 2.93
CA SER A 37 -6.36 -24.52 2.99
C SER A 37 -5.97 -24.93 4.43
N GLN A 38 -5.57 -23.97 5.25
CA GLN A 38 -5.17 -24.16 6.65
C GLN A 38 -6.33 -23.97 7.64
N GLN A 39 -7.55 -23.78 7.13
CA GLN A 39 -8.76 -23.50 7.91
C GLN A 39 -8.62 -22.24 8.82
N GLN A 40 -7.76 -21.29 8.44
CA GLN A 40 -7.52 -20.01 9.11
C GLN A 40 -8.43 -18.91 8.55
N TRP A 41 -9.73 -19.18 8.48
CA TRP A 41 -10.70 -18.26 7.88
C TRP A 41 -10.96 -17.02 8.76
N ASP A 42 -10.88 -17.16 10.08
CA ASP A 42 -11.22 -16.08 11.01
C ASP A 42 -10.25 -14.89 10.86
N GLY A 43 -10.80 -13.71 10.61
CA GLY A 43 -10.06 -12.48 10.39
C GLY A 43 -9.21 -12.45 9.11
N CYS A 44 -9.39 -13.38 8.17
CA CYS A 44 -8.49 -13.53 7.03
C CYS A 44 -8.54 -12.34 6.07
N PHE A 45 -9.70 -11.69 5.91
CA PHE A 45 -9.83 -10.47 5.12
C PHE A 45 -8.88 -9.36 5.61
N GLY A 46 -8.97 -9.03 6.91
CA GLY A 46 -8.15 -7.99 7.52
C GLY A 46 -6.67 -8.35 7.53
N ARG A 47 -6.33 -9.56 8.00
CA ARG A 47 -4.95 -10.04 8.09
C ARG A 47 -4.24 -10.04 6.74
N ASN A 48 -4.87 -10.56 5.69
CA ASN A 48 -4.25 -10.64 4.37
C ASN A 48 -4.15 -9.26 3.70
N SER A 49 -5.12 -8.37 3.94
CA SER A 49 -5.06 -6.99 3.45
C SER A 49 -3.88 -6.23 4.07
N LEU A 50 -3.71 -6.36 5.39
CA LEU A 50 -2.62 -5.70 6.12
C LEU A 50 -1.26 -6.29 5.76
N ALA A 51 -1.15 -7.60 5.60
CA ALA A 51 0.09 -8.25 5.20
C ALA A 51 0.57 -7.77 3.82
N VAL A 52 -0.32 -7.76 2.83
CA VAL A 52 0.02 -7.34 1.46
C VAL A 52 0.39 -5.86 1.39
N LEU A 53 -0.41 -4.99 2.01
CA LEU A 53 -0.15 -3.55 1.96
C LEU A 53 1.05 -3.13 2.81
N GLY A 54 1.25 -3.77 3.97
CA GLY A 54 2.43 -3.55 4.80
C GLY A 54 3.72 -3.90 4.07
N GLU A 55 3.80 -5.09 3.49
CA GLU A 55 4.95 -5.50 2.67
C GLU A 55 5.16 -4.56 1.47
N ALA A 56 4.09 -4.16 0.78
CA ALA A 56 4.18 -3.23 -0.33
C ALA A 56 4.77 -1.87 0.06
N TYR A 57 4.42 -1.35 1.24
CA TYR A 57 4.96 -0.09 1.73
C TYR A 57 6.43 -0.20 2.14
N ASP A 58 6.83 -1.33 2.75
CA ASP A 58 8.22 -1.60 3.09
C ASP A 58 9.10 -1.72 1.83
N GLU A 59 8.62 -2.47 0.82
CA GLU A 59 9.29 -2.62 -0.47
C GLU A 59 9.38 -1.28 -1.21
N ALA A 60 8.30 -0.47 -1.20
CA ALA A 60 8.29 0.86 -1.80
C ALA A 60 9.28 1.81 -1.14
N LEU A 61 9.35 1.81 0.20
CA LEU A 61 10.32 2.62 0.94
C LEU A 61 11.76 2.18 0.61
N ALA A 62 12.01 0.86 0.55
CA ALA A 62 13.30 0.34 0.17
C ALA A 62 13.69 0.78 -1.25
N PHE A 63 12.75 0.75 -2.19
CA PHE A 63 12.99 1.22 -3.55
C PHE A 63 13.28 2.72 -3.62
N ILE A 64 12.52 3.55 -2.91
CA ILE A 64 12.78 5.00 -2.80
C ILE A 64 14.21 5.27 -2.33
N LYS A 65 14.70 4.50 -1.36
CA LYS A 65 16.06 4.62 -0.83
C LYS A 65 17.17 4.27 -1.84
N THR A 66 16.82 3.66 -2.97
CA THR A 66 17.77 3.39 -4.07
C THR A 66 17.83 4.51 -5.11
N LEU A 67 16.87 5.44 -5.07
CA LEU A 67 16.77 6.53 -6.04
C LEU A 67 17.61 7.72 -5.62
N VAL A 68 17.98 8.54 -6.61
CA VAL A 68 18.76 9.76 -6.38
C VAL A 68 17.83 10.95 -6.42
N PHE A 69 17.87 11.76 -5.38
CA PHE A 69 17.09 12.99 -5.29
C PHE A 69 18.04 14.17 -4.96
N ASP A 70 17.56 15.39 -5.16
CA ASP A 70 18.20 16.64 -4.75
C ASP A 70 17.17 17.51 -4.02
N SER A 71 17.27 17.62 -2.69
CA SER A 71 16.29 18.35 -1.86
C SER A 71 16.64 19.82 -1.70
N ARG A 72 17.84 20.25 -2.09
CA ARG A 72 18.43 21.57 -1.73
C ARG A 72 17.56 22.78 -2.07
N THR A 73 16.67 22.63 -3.07
CA THR A 73 15.78 23.70 -3.54
C THR A 73 14.30 23.32 -3.47
N VAL A 74 13.98 22.17 -2.88
CA VAL A 74 12.60 21.66 -2.78
C VAL A 74 11.90 22.33 -1.61
N PRO A 75 10.70 22.90 -1.81
CA PRO A 75 9.94 23.51 -0.72
C PRO A 75 9.58 22.48 0.37
N ILE A 76 9.71 22.90 1.62
CA ILE A 76 9.24 22.17 2.80
C ILE A 76 8.14 22.99 3.44
N ASN A 77 6.93 22.43 3.53
CA ASN A 77 5.76 23.09 4.08
C ASN A 77 5.31 22.31 5.32
N GLN A 78 5.38 22.93 6.51
CA GLN A 78 5.00 22.30 7.79
C GLN A 78 5.72 20.97 8.04
N GLY A 79 7.00 20.88 7.67
CA GLY A 79 7.81 19.68 7.84
C GLY A 79 7.58 18.60 6.78
N LEU A 80 6.70 18.83 5.78
CA LEU A 80 6.47 17.91 4.67
C LEU A 80 7.13 18.44 3.38
N SER A 81 8.00 17.64 2.78
CA SER A 81 8.65 17.97 1.50
C SER A 81 7.69 17.80 0.32
N GLU A 82 7.73 18.71 -0.67
CA GLU A 82 6.97 18.55 -1.92
C GLU A 82 7.39 17.29 -2.71
N LEU A 83 8.64 16.83 -2.57
CA LEU A 83 9.06 15.54 -3.15
C LEU A 83 8.33 14.37 -2.51
N THR A 84 8.10 14.42 -1.19
CA THR A 84 7.34 13.37 -0.50
C THR A 84 5.93 13.31 -1.05
N LYS A 85 5.25 14.46 -1.20
CA LYS A 85 3.90 14.51 -1.78
C LYS A 85 3.88 13.91 -3.19
N ALA A 86 4.84 14.28 -4.04
CA ALA A 86 4.93 13.77 -5.40
C ALA A 86 5.15 12.25 -5.46
N LEU A 87 5.90 11.68 -4.51
CA LEU A 87 6.08 10.22 -4.41
C LEU A 87 4.79 9.54 -3.96
N LEU A 88 4.11 10.06 -2.93
CA LEU A 88 2.90 9.44 -2.37
C LEU A 88 1.73 9.37 -3.36
N VAL A 89 1.63 10.30 -4.31
CA VAL A 89 0.62 10.30 -5.39
C VAL A 89 0.58 8.98 -6.18
N ALA A 90 1.67 8.22 -6.23
CA ALA A 90 1.69 6.90 -6.90
C ALA A 90 0.63 5.91 -6.35
N PHE A 91 0.20 6.11 -5.10
CA PHE A 91 -0.78 5.28 -4.40
C PHE A 91 -2.21 5.84 -4.43
N ASP A 92 -2.46 7.00 -5.05
CA ASP A 92 -3.80 7.60 -5.08
C ASP A 92 -4.84 6.60 -5.60
N GLY A 93 -5.95 6.47 -4.86
CA GLY A 93 -7.05 5.55 -5.14
C GLY A 93 -6.74 4.05 -4.96
N PHE A 94 -5.48 3.66 -4.80
CA PHE A 94 -5.08 2.25 -4.85
C PHE A 94 -5.67 1.42 -3.70
N VAL A 95 -5.67 1.94 -2.47
CA VAL A 95 -6.19 1.21 -1.30
C VAL A 95 -7.67 0.89 -1.48
N ASP A 96 -8.46 1.82 -2.00
CA ASP A 96 -9.88 1.62 -2.25
C ASP A 96 -10.11 0.55 -3.33
N GLU A 97 -9.39 0.64 -4.45
CA GLU A 97 -9.44 -0.37 -5.51
C GLU A 97 -9.02 -1.76 -5.02
N PHE A 98 -7.99 -1.83 -4.18
CA PHE A 98 -7.49 -3.07 -3.60
C PHE A 98 -8.51 -3.70 -2.65
N LEU A 99 -9.14 -2.91 -1.77
CA LEU A 99 -10.17 -3.41 -0.87
C LEU A 99 -11.43 -3.85 -1.62
N LEU A 100 -11.84 -3.14 -2.68
CA LEU A 100 -12.95 -3.56 -3.53
C LEU A 100 -12.66 -4.93 -4.19
N PHE A 101 -11.44 -5.11 -4.70
CA PHE A 101 -10.98 -6.39 -5.22
C PHE A 101 -11.00 -7.49 -4.15
N ALA A 102 -10.47 -7.23 -2.96
CA ALA A 102 -10.44 -8.19 -1.86
C ALA A 102 -11.86 -8.62 -1.43
N VAL A 103 -12.79 -7.66 -1.32
CA VAL A 103 -14.20 -7.94 -1.01
C VAL A 103 -14.86 -8.81 -2.09
N ASP A 104 -14.60 -8.53 -3.37
CA ASP A 104 -15.11 -9.36 -4.47
C ASP A 104 -14.63 -10.81 -4.38
N LYS A 105 -13.33 -11.02 -4.07
CA LYS A 105 -12.78 -12.36 -3.85
C LYS A 105 -13.43 -13.10 -2.69
N HIS A 106 -13.73 -12.39 -1.61
CA HIS A 106 -14.44 -12.96 -0.47
C HIS A 106 -15.87 -13.36 -0.83
N ARG A 107 -16.62 -12.48 -1.51
CA ARG A 107 -18.02 -12.70 -1.89
C ARG A 107 -18.23 -13.79 -2.93
N THR A 108 -17.20 -14.09 -3.72
CA THR A 108 -17.23 -15.13 -4.76
C THR A 108 -16.65 -16.46 -4.29
N SER A 109 -16.08 -16.52 -3.08
CA SER A 109 -15.45 -17.72 -2.54
C SER A 109 -16.47 -18.67 -1.93
N CYS A 110 -16.68 -19.82 -2.59
CA CYS A 110 -17.51 -20.91 -2.04
C CYS A 110 -16.99 -21.41 -0.69
N ALA A 111 -15.68 -21.40 -0.48
CA ALA A 111 -15.05 -21.83 0.78
C ALA A 111 -15.41 -20.91 1.96
N LEU A 112 -15.75 -19.64 1.68
CA LEU A 112 -16.17 -18.70 2.70
C LEU A 112 -17.68 -18.70 2.96
N SER A 113 -18.49 -19.36 2.13
CA SER A 113 -19.96 -19.27 2.20
C SER A 113 -20.59 -19.61 3.57
N ASN A 114 -19.91 -20.42 4.39
CA ASN A 114 -20.33 -20.77 5.76
C ASN A 114 -19.88 -19.77 6.83
N PHE A 115 -19.09 -18.76 6.48
CA PHE A 115 -18.53 -17.73 7.36
C PHE A 115 -19.05 -16.36 6.91
N PRO A 116 -20.27 -15.95 7.31
CA PRO A 116 -20.95 -14.80 6.72
C PRO A 116 -20.17 -13.49 6.87
N ASP A 117 -19.49 -13.29 7.99
CA ASP A 117 -18.70 -12.08 8.28
C ASP A 117 -17.47 -11.97 7.36
N GLU A 118 -16.86 -13.10 6.99
CA GLU A 118 -15.73 -13.15 6.06
C GLU A 118 -16.17 -13.21 4.61
N HIS A 119 -17.30 -13.87 4.29
CA HIS A 119 -17.86 -13.95 2.94
C HIS A 119 -18.46 -12.62 2.48
N LYS A 120 -19.03 -11.86 3.41
CA LYS A 120 -19.63 -10.55 3.16
C LYS A 120 -19.19 -9.57 4.25
N PRO A 121 -17.93 -9.11 4.23
CA PRO A 121 -17.43 -8.15 5.20
C PRO A 121 -18.35 -6.93 5.25
N ASP A 122 -18.87 -6.63 6.44
CA ASP A 122 -19.78 -5.52 6.64
C ASP A 122 -19.01 -4.19 6.72
N THR A 123 -19.75 -3.08 6.76
CA THR A 123 -19.15 -1.75 6.82
C THR A 123 -18.34 -1.53 8.11
N VAL A 124 -18.71 -2.18 9.22
CA VAL A 124 -17.99 -2.04 10.50
C VAL A 124 -16.61 -2.69 10.40
N TYR A 125 -16.56 -3.92 9.90
CA TYR A 125 -15.33 -4.67 9.66
C TYR A 125 -14.45 -3.97 8.63
N LEU A 126 -15.02 -3.55 7.50
CA LEU A 126 -14.28 -2.79 6.47
C LEU A 126 -13.69 -1.49 7.03
N ASN A 127 -14.42 -0.77 7.88
CA ASN A 127 -13.92 0.44 8.50
C ASN A 127 -12.81 0.17 9.52
N ALA A 128 -12.85 -0.97 10.22
CA ALA A 128 -11.74 -1.38 11.08
C ALA A 128 -10.47 -1.64 10.27
N VAL A 129 -10.57 -2.44 9.22
CA VAL A 129 -9.43 -2.73 8.33
C VAL A 129 -8.89 -1.46 7.67
N ARG A 130 -9.76 -0.54 7.23
CA ARG A 130 -9.34 0.77 6.70
C ARG A 130 -8.55 1.61 7.70
N ARG A 131 -8.93 1.60 8.98
CA ARG A 131 -8.17 2.32 10.03
C ARG A 131 -6.79 1.71 10.22
N ASP A 132 -6.69 0.39 10.21
CA ASP A 132 -5.42 -0.30 10.37
C ASP A 132 -4.49 -0.03 9.17
N ILE A 133 -5.04 -0.05 7.94
CA ILE A 133 -4.32 0.33 6.72
C ILE A 133 -3.89 1.80 6.77
N ALA A 134 -4.74 2.70 7.27
CA ALA A 134 -4.38 4.11 7.43
C ALA A 134 -3.19 4.30 8.39
N GLY A 135 -3.08 3.46 9.42
CA GLY A 135 -1.90 3.41 10.29
C GLY A 135 -0.63 2.99 9.55
N LEU A 136 -0.71 1.94 8.73
CA LEU A 136 0.42 1.51 7.87
C LEU A 136 0.84 2.62 6.90
N TRP A 137 -0.15 3.26 6.24
CA TRP A 137 0.08 4.37 5.32
C TRP A 137 0.74 5.57 6.00
N GLN A 138 0.26 5.95 7.19
CA GLN A 138 0.82 7.07 7.95
C GLN A 138 2.30 6.80 8.28
N ASN A 139 2.63 5.62 8.77
CA ASN A 139 4.00 5.24 9.08
C ASN A 139 4.89 5.27 7.83
N PHE A 140 4.41 4.72 6.71
CA PHE A 140 5.11 4.78 5.43
C PHE A 140 5.38 6.22 4.99
N ALA A 141 4.35 7.07 4.97
CA ALA A 141 4.47 8.47 4.56
C ALA A 141 5.47 9.26 5.43
N LEU A 142 5.44 9.04 6.74
CA LEU A 142 6.40 9.64 7.67
C LEU A 142 7.84 9.17 7.40
N ASN A 143 8.04 7.87 7.15
CA ASN A 143 9.35 7.31 6.85
C ASN A 143 9.92 7.80 5.52
N VAL A 144 9.07 7.94 4.49
CA VAL A 144 9.47 8.56 3.21
C VAL A 144 9.90 10.00 3.46
N ASN A 145 9.09 10.79 4.18
CA ASN A 145 9.43 12.18 4.45
C ASN A 145 10.74 12.32 5.24
N ALA A 146 10.93 11.52 6.30
CA ALA A 146 12.15 11.52 7.09
C ALA A 146 13.38 11.23 6.20
N TYR A 147 13.29 10.21 5.33
CA TYR A 147 14.36 9.91 4.39
C TYR A 147 14.68 11.09 3.46
N ILE A 148 13.66 11.71 2.87
CA ILE A 148 13.82 12.86 1.97
C ILE A 148 14.40 14.09 2.70
N LEU A 149 14.14 14.27 3.99
CA LEU A 149 14.67 15.41 4.75
C LEU A 149 16.12 15.18 5.24
N GLU A 150 16.49 13.93 5.50
CA GLU A 150 17.77 13.59 6.12
C GLU A 150 18.88 13.22 5.11
N HIS A 151 18.51 12.66 3.96
CA HIS A 151 19.46 11.96 3.07
C HIS A 151 19.52 12.50 1.64
N VAL A 152 18.78 13.56 1.34
CA VAL A 152 18.56 14.10 -0.01
C VAL A 152 18.81 15.58 -0.05
#